data_AF-E6XR03-F1
#
_entry.id   AF-E6XR03-F1
#
_cell.length_a   1.000
_cell.length_b   1.000
_cell.length_c   1.000
_cell.angle_alpha   90.00
_cell.angle_beta   90.00
_cell.angle_gamma   90.00
#
_symmetry.space_group_name_H-M   'P 1'
#
loop_
_entity.id
_entity.type
_entity.pdbx_description
1 polymer ?
#
loop_
_entity_poly.entity_id
_entity_poly.type
_entity_poly.pdbx_seq_one_letter_code
_entity_poly.pdbx_strand_id
1 'polypeptide(L)'
;MQNRKPYVRPMQRTWWSENNFFSWYMVRELTIVPLILFTLNLCAGLFALVSSSDAWNNWLYFSSHPVMLLINVLALIGALYHAKTFFGMMPQVMPIKLGEKVVPTGVIVTVQWLLLVLVSLVAIACI
;
A
#
# COMPACT_ATOMS: atom_id res chain seq x y z
N MET A 1 29.46 42.32 -13.76
CA MET A 1 28.69 41.77 -12.61
C MET A 1 27.22 41.77 -12.98
N GLN A 2 26.49 40.66 -12.81
CA GLN A 2 25.06 40.60 -13.15
C GLN A 2 24.25 41.38 -12.09
N ASN A 3 23.55 42.44 -12.50
CA ASN A 3 22.73 43.29 -11.62
C ASN A 3 21.40 42.66 -11.16
N ARG A 4 21.14 41.39 -11.49
CA ARG A 4 19.88 40.72 -11.14
C ARG A 4 20.02 40.01 -9.79
N LYS A 5 18.98 40.14 -8.96
CA LYS A 5 18.80 39.36 -7.72
C LYS A 5 17.54 38.50 -7.87
N PRO A 6 17.64 37.29 -8.47
CA PRO A 6 16.49 36.40 -8.62
C PRO A 6 15.89 36.04 -7.25
N TYR A 7 14.58 36.17 -7.13
CA TYR A 7 13.86 35.81 -5.92
C TYR A 7 13.66 34.29 -5.83
N VAL A 8 13.96 33.72 -4.66
CA VAL A 8 13.71 32.31 -4.35
C VAL A 8 12.50 32.23 -3.42
N ARG A 9 11.43 31.58 -3.89
CA ARG A 9 10.23 31.35 -3.08
C ARG A 9 10.52 30.35 -1.96
N PRO A 10 10.07 30.58 -0.72
CA PRO A 10 10.16 29.60 0.35
C PRO A 10 9.20 28.43 0.08
N MET A 11 9.62 27.21 0.42
CA MET A 11 8.77 26.01 0.37
C MET A 11 8.43 25.60 1.81
N GLN A 12 7.15 25.73 2.17
CA GLN A 12 6.68 25.41 3.53
C GLN A 12 6.61 23.90 3.74
N ARG A 13 6.71 23.42 4.99
CA ARG A 13 6.56 21.98 5.31
C ARG A 13 5.17 21.42 4.94
N THR A 14 4.17 22.30 4.91
CA THR A 14 2.77 22.02 4.59
C THR A 14 2.43 22.25 3.11
N TRP A 15 3.43 22.35 2.23
CA TRP A 15 3.21 22.57 0.79
C TRP A 15 2.19 21.61 0.17
N TRP A 16 2.13 20.38 0.68
CA TRP A 16 1.25 19.33 0.18
C TRP A 16 -0.21 19.54 0.58
N SER A 17 -0.51 20.27 1.65
CA SER A 17 -1.89 20.48 2.11
C SER A 17 -2.62 21.56 1.31
N GLU A 18 -1.89 22.38 0.56
CA GLU A 18 -2.46 23.48 -0.24
C GLU A 18 -3.13 23.00 -1.53
N ASN A 19 -2.88 21.75 -1.95
CA ASN A 19 -3.43 21.18 -3.17
C ASN A 19 -3.93 19.75 -2.96
N ASN A 20 -5.19 19.48 -3.32
CA ASN A 20 -5.80 18.17 -3.19
C ASN A 20 -5.00 17.04 -3.84
N PHE A 21 -4.36 17.28 -4.99
CA PHE A 21 -3.51 16.29 -5.64
C PHE A 21 -2.32 15.89 -4.76
N PHE A 22 -1.65 16.88 -4.15
CA PHE A 22 -0.53 16.63 -3.25
C PHE A 22 -0.98 16.02 -1.92
N SER A 23 -2.14 16.42 -1.40
CA SER A 23 -2.75 15.77 -0.23
C SER A 23 -3.00 14.28 -0.46
N TRP A 24 -3.61 13.91 -1.60
CA TRP A 24 -3.85 12.50 -1.93
C TRP A 24 -2.55 11.73 -2.23
N TYR A 25 -1.54 12.39 -2.80
CA TYR A 25 -0.20 11.83 -2.89
C TYR A 25 0.36 11.48 -1.50
N MET A 26 0.26 12.39 -0.53
CA MET A 26 0.73 12.13 0.84
C MET A 26 -0.08 11.01 1.52
N VAL A 27 -1.40 10.96 1.30
CA VAL A 27 -2.25 9.86 1.80
C VAL A 27 -1.82 8.51 1.20
N ARG A 28 -1.44 8.48 -0.08
CA ARG A 28 -0.90 7.27 -0.72
C ARG A 28 0.39 6.82 -0.05
N GLU A 29 1.33 7.73 0.21
CA GLU A 29 2.57 7.37 0.91
C GLU A 29 2.29 6.93 2.35
N LEU A 30 1.29 7.54 3.01
CA LEU A 30 0.91 7.23 4.39
C LEU A 30 0.36 5.81 4.57
N THR A 31 -0.11 5.13 3.51
CA THR A 31 -0.57 3.73 3.62
C THR A 31 0.50 2.80 4.17
N ILE A 32 1.78 3.17 4.09
CA ILE A 32 2.87 2.37 4.65
C ILE A 32 2.76 2.15 6.16
N VAL A 33 2.17 3.10 6.90
CA VAL A 33 2.08 3.04 8.37
C VAL A 33 1.28 1.82 8.84
N PRO A 34 0.00 1.64 8.46
CA PRO A 34 -0.75 0.46 8.86
C PRO A 34 -0.19 -0.83 8.23
N LEU A 35 0.40 -0.77 7.03
CA LEU A 35 1.02 -1.93 6.37
C LEU A 35 2.24 -2.46 7.13
N ILE A 36 3.10 -1.59 7.65
CA ILE A 36 4.24 -2.00 8.49
C ILE A 36 3.75 -2.62 9.79
N LEU A 37 2.76 -2.02 10.45
CA LEU A 37 2.20 -2.58 11.68
C LEU A 37 1.59 -3.97 11.46
N PHE A 38 0.83 -4.14 10.37
CA PHE A 38 0.30 -5.44 9.97
C PHE A 38 1.42 -6.46 9.72
N THR A 39 2.46 -6.08 8.97
CA THR A 39 3.60 -6.95 8.66
C THR A 39 4.38 -7.36 9.92
N LEU A 40 4.65 -6.41 10.83
CA LEU A 40 5.30 -6.70 12.10
C LEU A 40 4.46 -7.64 12.97
N ASN A 41 3.13 -7.46 13.00
CA ASN A 41 2.23 -8.36 13.71
C ASN A 41 2.27 -9.78 13.12
N LEU A 42 2.32 -9.93 11.79
CA LEU A 42 2.49 -11.23 11.14
C LEU A 42 3.84 -11.87 11.46
N CYS A 43 4.93 -11.09 11.46
CA CYS A 43 6.25 -11.58 11.87
C CYS A 43 6.26 -12.07 13.33
N ALA A 44 5.62 -11.32 14.23
CA ALA A 44 5.45 -11.75 15.62
C ALA A 44 4.62 -13.04 15.72
N GLY A 45 3.56 -13.17 14.91
CA GLY A 45 2.75 -14.38 14.82
C GLY A 45 3.55 -15.59 14.33
N LEU A 46 4.38 -15.41 13.31
CA LEU A 46 5.28 -16.47 12.81
C LEU A 46 6.28 -16.91 13.88
N PHE A 47 6.88 -15.96 14.62
CA PHE A 47 7.78 -16.27 15.72
C PHE A 47 7.06 -17.03 16.85
N ALA A 48 5.85 -16.57 17.22
CA ALA A 48 5.03 -17.23 18.23
C ALA A 48 4.64 -18.65 17.83
N LEU A 49 4.29 -18.86 16.56
CA LEU A 49 3.89 -20.16 16.00
C LEU A 49 5.01 -21.21 16.13
N VAL A 50 6.26 -20.82 15.89
CA VAL A 50 7.42 -21.73 15.98
C VAL A 50 7.91 -21.90 17.43
N SER A 51 7.57 -20.96 18.32
CA SER A 51 8.09 -20.95 19.70
C SER A 51 7.37 -21.97 20.61
N SER A 52 6.06 -21.84 20.80
CA SER A 52 5.27 -22.75 21.64
C SER A 52 3.77 -22.54 21.45
N SER A 53 2.97 -23.51 21.92
CA SER A 53 1.51 -23.37 21.94
C SER A 53 1.05 -22.18 22.79
N ASP A 54 1.69 -21.94 23.94
CA ASP A 54 1.36 -20.80 24.81
C ASP A 54 1.66 -19.47 24.13
N ALA A 55 2.81 -19.35 23.46
CA ALA A 55 3.18 -18.15 22.70
C ALA A 55 2.18 -17.87 21.58
N TRP A 56 1.76 -18.92 20.84
CA TRP A 56 0.74 -18.82 19.81
C TRP A 56 -0.61 -18.34 20.37
N ASN A 57 -1.08 -18.93 21.47
CA ASN A 57 -2.33 -18.53 22.13
C ASN A 57 -2.29 -17.08 22.61
N ASN A 58 -1.15 -16.63 23.15
CA ASN A 58 -0.96 -15.23 23.53
C ASN A 58 -1.01 -14.28 22.32
N TRP A 59 -0.43 -14.66 21.18
CA TRP A 59 -0.53 -13.89 19.94
C TRP A 59 -1.95 -13.84 19.40
N LEU A 60 -2.71 -14.95 19.48
CA LEU A 60 -4.13 -14.96 19.12
C LEU A 60 -4.94 -14.00 20.01
N TYR A 61 -4.72 -14.05 21.32
CA TYR A 61 -5.37 -13.13 22.27
C TYR A 61 -5.06 -11.67 21.93
N PHE A 62 -3.78 -11.34 21.73
CA PHE A 62 -3.33 -10.00 21.31
C PHE A 62 -3.98 -9.58 19.97
N SER A 63 -3.98 -10.46 18.97
CA SER A 63 -4.51 -10.18 17.64
C SER A 63 -6.03 -9.98 17.62
N SER A 64 -6.75 -10.58 18.58
CA SER A 64 -8.19 -10.37 18.76
C SER A 64 -8.55 -9.09 19.50
N HIS A 65 -7.57 -8.35 20.04
CA HIS A 65 -7.81 -7.10 20.75
C HIS A 65 -8.43 -6.04 19.80
N PRO A 66 -9.46 -5.28 20.21
CA PRO A 66 -10.17 -4.34 19.32
C PRO A 66 -9.28 -3.32 18.60
N VAL A 67 -8.24 -2.84 19.28
CA VAL A 67 -7.25 -1.93 18.69
C VAL A 67 -6.47 -2.60 17.55
N MET A 68 -6.10 -3.87 17.71
CA MET A 68 -5.37 -4.61 16.68
C MET A 68 -6.27 -4.94 15.49
N LEU A 69 -7.54 -5.26 15.75
CA LEU A 69 -8.56 -5.39 14.70
C LEU A 69 -8.71 -4.09 13.89
N LEU A 70 -8.76 -2.93 14.56
CA LEU A 70 -8.81 -1.63 13.89
C LEU A 70 -7.56 -1.40 13.02
N ILE A 71 -6.37 -1.69 13.54
CA ILE A 71 -5.12 -1.59 12.76
C ILE A 71 -5.18 -2.49 11.52
N ASN A 72 -5.66 -3.73 11.66
CA ASN A 72 -5.79 -4.66 10.54
C ASN A 72 -6.81 -4.19 9.49
N VAL A 73 -7.93 -3.60 9.91
CA VAL A 73 -8.91 -2.99 8.99
C VAL A 73 -8.30 -1.80 8.27
N LEU A 74 -7.57 -0.93 8.96
CA LEU A 74 -6.85 0.18 8.35
C LEU A 74 -5.76 -0.30 7.39
N ALA A 75 -5.07 -1.41 7.72
CA ALA A 75 -4.10 -2.03 6.84
C ALA A 75 -4.76 -2.60 5.58
N LEU A 76 -5.94 -3.21 5.70
CA LEU A 76 -6.70 -3.69 4.54
C LEU A 76 -7.15 -2.54 3.62
N ILE A 77 -7.72 -1.48 4.20
CA ILE A 77 -8.12 -0.28 3.44
C ILE A 77 -6.88 0.35 2.77
N GLY A 78 -5.79 0.47 3.52
CA GLY A 78 -4.51 0.98 3.03
C GLY A 78 -3.94 0.13 1.90
N ALA A 79 -3.98 -1.20 2.01
CA ALA A 79 -3.54 -2.13 0.98
C ALA A 79 -4.36 -2.00 -0.30
N LEU A 80 -5.69 -1.89 -0.19
CA LEU A 80 -6.59 -1.72 -1.35
C LEU A 80 -6.36 -0.37 -2.03
N TYR A 81 -6.18 0.71 -1.26
CA TYR A 81 -5.85 2.02 -1.82
C TYR A 81 -4.45 2.02 -2.47
N HIS A 82 -3.48 1.38 -1.82
CA HIS A 82 -2.15 1.18 -2.37
C HIS A 82 -2.21 0.42 -3.70
N ALA A 83 -2.89 -0.72 -3.75
CA ALA A 83 -3.08 -1.52 -4.96
C ALA A 83 -3.72 -0.71 -6.10
N LYS A 84 -4.78 0.05 -5.81
CA LYS A 84 -5.44 0.94 -6.79
C LYS A 84 -4.45 1.92 -7.41
N THR A 85 -3.65 2.60 -6.60
CA THR A 85 -2.68 3.59 -7.11
C THR A 85 -1.50 2.92 -7.81
N PHE A 86 -0.99 1.81 -7.28
CA PHE A 86 0.12 1.05 -7.84
C PHE A 86 -0.23 0.47 -9.20
N PHE A 87 -1.39 -0.16 -9.35
CA PHE A 87 -1.85 -0.73 -10.63
C PHE A 87 -1.96 0.35 -11.72
N GLY A 88 -2.40 1.56 -11.37
CA GLY A 88 -2.44 2.67 -12.34
C GLY A 88 -1.06 3.20 -12.75
N MET A 89 -0.08 3.21 -11.82
CA MET A 89 1.27 3.72 -12.08
C MET A 89 2.18 2.70 -12.77
N MET A 90 2.08 1.42 -12.42
CA MET A 90 2.91 0.34 -12.94
C MET A 90 3.06 0.34 -14.47
N PRO A 91 1.98 0.40 -15.28
CA PRO A 91 2.09 0.40 -16.74
C PRO A 91 2.66 1.70 -17.32
N GLN A 92 2.70 2.80 -16.55
CA GLN A 92 3.31 4.06 -16.98
C GLN A 92 4.82 4.01 -16.89
N VAL A 93 5.36 3.33 -15.87
CA VAL A 93 6.80 3.16 -15.66
C VAL A 93 7.36 1.92 -16.36
N MET A 94 6.50 0.93 -16.65
CA MET A 94 6.86 -0.28 -17.39
C MET A 94 5.87 -0.55 -18.54
N PRO A 95 5.98 0.19 -19.66
CA PRO A 95 5.11 -0.03 -20.81
C PRO A 95 5.34 -1.41 -21.43
N ILE A 96 4.29 -2.22 -21.51
CA ILE A 96 4.34 -3.56 -22.13
C ILE A 96 4.02 -3.43 -23.62
N LYS A 97 4.86 -4.04 -24.48
CA LYS A 97 4.65 -4.09 -25.93
C LYS A 97 4.30 -5.49 -26.39
N LEU A 98 3.38 -5.59 -27.33
CA LEU A 98 3.06 -6.82 -28.06
C LEU A 98 3.32 -6.57 -29.55
N GLY A 99 4.44 -7.09 -30.04
CA GLY A 99 5.00 -6.69 -31.33
C GLY A 99 5.34 -5.20 -31.32
N GLU A 100 4.82 -4.46 -32.29
CA GLU A 100 5.05 -3.01 -32.42
C GLU A 100 4.08 -2.16 -31.59
N LYS A 101 3.01 -2.75 -31.05
CA LYS A 101 1.95 -2.01 -30.34
C LYS A 101 2.16 -2.05 -28.84
N VAL A 102 2.01 -0.89 -28.19
CA VAL A 102 1.94 -0.79 -26.73
C VAL A 102 0.57 -1.27 -26.27
N VAL A 103 0.56 -2.17 -25.29
CA VAL A 103 -0.69 -2.65 -24.69
C VAL A 103 -1.37 -1.49 -23.95
N PRO A 104 -2.68 -1.25 -24.16
CA PRO A 104 -3.37 -0.19 -23.45
C PRO A 104 -3.30 -0.37 -21.92
N THR A 105 -2.93 0.70 -21.21
CA THR A 105 -2.82 0.74 -19.75
C THR A 105 -4.05 0.15 -19.05
N GLY A 106 -5.25 0.46 -19.53
CA GLY A 106 -6.50 -0.07 -18.97
C GLY A 106 -6.57 -1.59 -18.96
N VAL A 107 -6.05 -2.27 -19.99
CA VAL A 107 -6.02 -3.74 -20.06
C VAL A 107 -5.11 -4.31 -18.97
N ILE A 108 -3.92 -3.72 -18.78
CA ILE A 108 -2.97 -4.16 -17.74
C ILE A 108 -3.60 -4.00 -16.35
N VAL A 109 -4.20 -2.85 -16.06
CA VAL A 109 -4.88 -2.58 -14.79
C VAL A 109 -6.02 -3.57 -14.54
N THR A 110 -6.85 -3.85 -15.55
CA THR A 110 -7.94 -4.83 -15.43
C THR A 110 -7.41 -6.23 -15.11
N VAL A 111 -6.34 -6.67 -15.80
CA VAL A 111 -5.71 -7.97 -15.53
C VAL A 111 -5.16 -8.03 -14.10
N GLN A 112 -4.51 -6.97 -13.61
CA GLN A 112 -4.01 -6.92 -12.24
C GLN A 112 -5.13 -7.07 -11.19
N TRP A 113 -6.27 -6.41 -11.40
CA TRP A 113 -7.45 -6.58 -10.53
C TRP A 113 -8.05 -7.98 -10.61
N LEU A 114 -8.14 -8.56 -11.81
CA LEU A 114 -8.63 -9.94 -11.99
C LEU A 114 -7.73 -10.94 -11.27
N LEU A 115 -6.41 -10.79 -11.37
CA LEU A 115 -5.44 -11.62 -10.66
C LEU A 115 -5.57 -11.46 -9.14
N LEU A 116 -5.74 -10.23 -8.65
CA LEU A 116 -5.97 -9.99 -7.22
C LEU A 116 -7.21 -10.74 -6.72
N VAL A 117 -8.35 -10.58 -7.41
CA VAL A 117 -9.60 -11.27 -7.05
C VAL A 117 -9.42 -12.79 -7.09
N LEU A 118 -8.79 -13.32 -8.12
CA LEU A 118 -8.54 -14.76 -8.25
C LEU A 118 -7.69 -15.29 -7.08
N VAL A 119 -6.57 -14.63 -6.77
CA VAL A 119 -5.69 -15.05 -5.66
C VAL A 119 -6.41 -14.95 -4.33
N SER A 120 -7.20 -13.89 -4.10
CA SER A 120 -8.00 -13.75 -2.87
C SER A 120 -9.04 -14.86 -2.73
N LEU A 121 -9.74 -15.23 -3.81
CA LEU A 121 -10.72 -16.31 -3.79
C LEU A 121 -10.08 -17.67 -3.52
N VAL A 122 -8.94 -17.95 -4.15
CA VAL A 122 -8.17 -19.18 -3.90
C VAL A 122 -7.72 -19.24 -2.44
N ALA A 123 -7.16 -18.14 -1.92
CA ALA A 123 -6.73 -18.09 -0.52
C ALA A 123 -7.88 -18.35 0.46
N ILE A 124 -9.05 -17.75 0.23
CA ILE A 124 -10.24 -17.97 1.07
C ILE A 124 -10.73 -19.42 0.98
N ALA A 125 -10.70 -20.03 -0.21
CA ALA A 125 -11.13 -21.42 -0.40
C ALA A 125 -10.18 -22.46 0.23
N CYS A 126 -8.94 -22.07 0.56
CA CYS A 126 -7.94 -22.93 1.18
C CYS A 126 -7.90 -22.85 2.72
N ILE A 127 -8.67 -21.96 3.34
CA ILE A 127 -8.80 -21.82 4.80
C ILE A 127 -10.00 -22.65 5.27
#